data_AF-A0A7S4T1T3-F1
#
_entry.id   AF-A0A7S4T1T3-F1
#
_cell.length_a   1.000
_cell.length_b   1.000
_cell.length_c   1.000
_cell.angle_alpha   90.00
_cell.angle_beta   90.00
_cell.angle_gamma   90.00
#
_symmetry.space_group_name_H-M   'P 1'
#
loop_
_entity.id
_entity.type
_entity.pdbx_description
1 polymer ?
#
loop_
_entity_poly.entity_id
_entity_poly.type
_entity_poly.pdbx_seq_one_letter_code
_entity_poly.pdbx_strand_id
1 'polypeptide(L)'
;LRIEERSKEAEDNLKFLEILAAPCEELVSLDPANLPSILPHLVNCARLICSRSTYYGAKGRIVGLLQKISNEIIRVCRNHISLDDVFGGDVNSSMKSLRHSINCCTEWKNVYKRTAVCVNKEPCIGKHHHKTGAKWDFDEVTIFAQVNAFIQRCRELTEICIGRLQFVCSSPLVENRAINNASIPKFGGTSGPQIMKSLSGIEQTYTSHVEQLQKVDYDILNVRTSQWHKDFNNYKIAVKELDVMY
;
A
#
# COMPACT_ATOMS: atom_id res chain seq x y z
N LEU A 1 13.78 -44.23 -8.11
CA LEU A 1 14.15 -43.62 -6.81
C LEU A 1 14.16 -42.09 -6.84
N ARG A 2 15.23 -41.39 -7.27
CA ARG A 2 15.28 -39.90 -7.20
C ARG A 2 14.22 -39.18 -8.05
N ILE A 3 13.81 -39.77 -9.19
CA ILE A 3 12.76 -39.19 -10.06
C ILE A 3 11.36 -39.39 -9.45
N GLU A 4 11.09 -40.55 -8.87
CA GLU A 4 9.79 -40.86 -8.24
C GLU A 4 9.55 -40.04 -6.98
N GLU A 5 10.58 -39.82 -6.15
CA GLU A 5 10.48 -38.94 -4.97
C GLU A 5 10.20 -37.49 -5.36
N ARG A 6 10.86 -37.00 -6.42
CA ARG A 6 10.62 -35.66 -6.95
C ARG A 6 9.23 -35.52 -7.58
N SER A 7 8.70 -36.58 -8.22
CA SER A 7 7.32 -36.60 -8.73
C SER A 7 6.32 -36.47 -7.58
N LYS A 8 6.50 -37.27 -6.51
CA LYS A 8 5.64 -37.23 -5.33
C LYS A 8 5.68 -35.86 -4.63
N GLU A 9 6.85 -35.24 -4.52
CA GLU A 9 6.98 -33.89 -3.98
C GLU A 9 6.24 -32.86 -4.87
N ALA A 10 6.38 -32.95 -6.19
CA ALA A 10 5.71 -32.03 -7.10
C ALA A 10 4.18 -32.18 -7.06
N GLU A 11 3.67 -33.41 -7.03
CA GLU A 11 2.23 -33.71 -6.93
C GLU A 11 1.63 -33.20 -5.61
N ASP A 12 2.31 -33.39 -4.47
CA ASP A 12 1.85 -32.84 -3.16
C ASP A 12 1.87 -31.32 -3.17
N ASN A 13 2.96 -30.70 -3.66
CA ASN A 13 3.07 -29.25 -3.75
C ASN A 13 1.97 -28.66 -4.64
N LEU A 14 1.71 -29.26 -5.81
CA LEU A 14 0.67 -28.82 -6.74
C LEU A 14 -0.71 -28.87 -6.07
N LYS A 15 -1.07 -30.02 -5.50
CA LYS A 15 -2.35 -30.23 -4.82
C LYS A 15 -2.63 -29.18 -3.74
N PHE A 16 -1.62 -28.83 -2.93
CA PHE A 16 -1.79 -27.84 -1.87
C PHE A 16 -1.76 -26.40 -2.36
N LEU A 17 -0.98 -26.09 -3.39
CA LEU A 17 -0.93 -24.74 -3.97
C LEU A 17 -2.17 -24.41 -4.80
N GLU A 18 -2.80 -25.40 -5.43
CA GLU A 18 -4.07 -25.22 -6.17
C GLU A 18 -5.20 -24.67 -5.28
N ILE A 19 -5.15 -24.91 -3.97
CA ILE A 19 -6.11 -24.36 -2.99
C ILE A 19 -6.10 -22.82 -2.98
N LEU A 20 -4.99 -22.20 -3.38
CA LEU A 20 -4.87 -20.74 -3.47
C LEU A 20 -5.25 -20.18 -4.84
N ALA A 21 -5.53 -21.01 -5.85
CA ALA A 21 -5.84 -20.52 -7.20
C ALA A 21 -7.10 -19.63 -7.20
N ALA A 22 -8.25 -20.19 -6.80
CA ALA A 22 -9.51 -19.45 -6.77
C ALA A 22 -9.48 -18.21 -5.85
N PRO A 23 -8.93 -18.26 -4.61
CA PRO A 23 -8.80 -17.07 -3.78
C PRO A 23 -7.89 -16.00 -4.37
N CYS A 24 -6.82 -16.37 -5.09
CA CYS A 24 -5.95 -15.41 -5.76
C CYS A 24 -6.63 -14.81 -7.01
N GLU A 25 -7.41 -15.57 -7.75
CA GLU A 25 -8.20 -15.05 -8.88
C GLU A 25 -9.25 -14.04 -8.40
N GLU A 26 -9.96 -14.37 -7.32
CA GLU A 26 -10.90 -13.47 -6.68
C GLU A 26 -10.19 -12.19 -6.18
N LEU A 27 -9.05 -12.33 -5.50
CA LEU A 27 -8.22 -11.20 -5.05
C LEU A 27 -7.88 -10.22 -6.19
N VAL A 28 -7.54 -10.73 -7.38
CA VAL A 28 -7.16 -9.89 -8.54
C VAL A 28 -8.37 -9.17 -9.15
N SER A 29 -9.56 -9.74 -9.01
CA SER A 29 -10.81 -9.18 -9.55
C SER A 29 -11.44 -8.09 -8.67
N LEU A 30 -10.98 -7.94 -7.43
CA LEU A 30 -11.60 -7.04 -6.44
C LEU A 30 -10.94 -5.66 -6.40
N ASP A 31 -11.75 -4.65 -6.10
CA ASP A 31 -11.26 -3.32 -5.75
C ASP A 31 -10.61 -3.31 -4.35
N PRO A 32 -9.64 -2.40 -4.08
CA PRO A 32 -8.97 -2.28 -2.78
C PRO A 32 -9.92 -2.05 -1.59
N ALA A 33 -11.10 -1.49 -1.84
CA ALA A 33 -12.14 -1.33 -0.82
C ALA A 33 -12.72 -2.66 -0.34
N ASN A 34 -12.79 -3.65 -1.24
CA ASN A 34 -13.41 -4.96 -1.01
C ASN A 34 -12.39 -6.04 -0.66
N LEU A 35 -11.09 -5.86 -1.00
CA LEU A 35 -10.03 -6.80 -0.63
C LEU A 35 -10.04 -7.27 0.84
N PRO A 36 -10.33 -6.42 1.86
CA PRO A 36 -10.38 -6.88 3.24
C PRO A 36 -11.24 -8.12 3.52
N SER A 37 -12.31 -8.36 2.74
CA SER A 37 -13.22 -9.48 2.96
C SER A 37 -12.58 -10.85 2.66
N ILE A 38 -11.64 -10.93 1.71
CA ILE A 38 -11.02 -12.19 1.28
C ILE A 38 -9.72 -12.52 2.05
N LEU A 39 -9.10 -11.53 2.70
CA LEU A 39 -7.84 -11.71 3.44
C LEU A 39 -7.88 -12.84 4.47
N PRO A 40 -8.95 -13.03 5.27
CA PRO A 40 -9.06 -14.16 6.20
C PRO A 40 -8.98 -15.51 5.49
N HIS A 41 -9.60 -15.62 4.31
CA HIS A 41 -9.57 -16.86 3.53
C HIS A 41 -8.15 -17.17 3.04
N LEU A 42 -7.43 -16.18 2.51
CA LEU A 42 -6.04 -16.33 2.07
C LEU A 42 -5.10 -16.79 3.19
N VAL A 43 -5.20 -16.18 4.38
CA VAL A 43 -4.38 -16.60 5.54
C VAL A 43 -4.74 -18.04 5.97
N ASN A 44 -6.02 -18.40 5.94
CA ASN A 44 -6.46 -19.75 6.29
C ASN A 44 -5.97 -20.80 5.28
N CYS A 45 -5.94 -20.49 3.98
CA CYS A 45 -5.34 -21.36 2.97
C CYS A 45 -3.84 -21.54 3.22
N ALA A 46 -3.09 -20.46 3.49
CA ALA A 46 -1.68 -20.56 3.87
C ALA A 46 -1.48 -21.40 5.15
N ARG A 47 -2.38 -21.29 6.12
CA ARG A 47 -2.38 -22.12 7.34
C ARG A 47 -2.60 -23.59 7.05
N LEU A 48 -3.56 -23.91 6.19
CA LEU A 48 -3.84 -25.28 5.78
C LEU A 48 -2.62 -25.88 5.08
N ILE A 49 -2.02 -25.16 4.12
CA ILE A 49 -0.82 -25.61 3.42
C ILE A 49 0.32 -25.87 4.41
N CYS A 50 0.57 -24.95 5.34
CA CYS A 50 1.60 -25.10 6.37
C CYS A 50 1.40 -26.34 7.26
N SER A 51 0.15 -26.66 7.59
CA SER A 51 -0.19 -27.73 8.54
C SER A 51 -0.41 -29.10 7.90
N ARG A 52 -0.78 -29.14 6.61
CA ARG A 52 -1.19 -30.37 5.91
C ARG A 52 -0.23 -30.81 4.82
N SER A 53 0.56 -29.92 4.23
CA SER A 53 1.50 -30.31 3.18
C SER A 53 2.73 -31.01 3.74
N THR A 54 3.07 -32.13 3.12
CA THR A 54 4.22 -32.94 3.52
C THR A 54 5.53 -32.26 3.08
N TYR A 55 5.53 -31.65 1.89
CA TYR A 55 6.73 -31.07 1.27
C TYR A 55 6.74 -29.53 1.26
N TYR A 56 5.59 -28.86 1.15
CA TYR A 56 5.50 -27.40 1.08
C TYR A 56 5.51 -26.72 2.47
N GLY A 57 5.13 -27.44 3.54
CA GLY A 57 5.01 -26.89 4.90
C GLY A 57 6.31 -26.43 5.57
N ALA A 58 7.44 -26.38 4.85
CA ALA A 58 8.70 -25.86 5.36
C ALA A 58 8.62 -24.34 5.62
N LYS A 59 9.21 -23.89 6.73
CA LYS A 59 9.15 -22.48 7.19
C LYS A 59 9.47 -21.47 6.08
N GLY A 60 10.57 -21.69 5.35
CA GLY A 60 10.99 -20.79 4.26
C GLY A 60 10.01 -20.73 3.07
N ARG A 61 9.36 -21.85 2.72
CA ARG A 61 8.37 -21.90 1.63
C ARG A 61 7.10 -21.15 2.01
N ILE A 62 6.65 -21.28 3.25
CA ILE A 62 5.46 -20.55 3.77
C ILE A 62 5.73 -19.04 3.88
N VAL A 63 6.92 -18.64 4.36
CA VAL A 63 7.31 -17.21 4.35
C VAL A 63 7.29 -16.66 2.93
N GLY A 64 7.89 -17.37 1.97
CA GLY A 64 7.88 -16.96 0.55
C GLY A 64 6.47 -16.90 -0.04
N LEU A 65 5.58 -17.80 0.37
CA LEU A 65 4.17 -17.79 -0.04
C LEU A 65 3.43 -16.56 0.49
N LEU A 66 3.57 -16.24 1.77
CA LEU A 66 2.97 -15.06 2.38
C LEU A 66 3.50 -13.75 1.76
N GLN A 67 4.79 -13.72 1.41
CA GLN A 67 5.38 -12.60 0.67
C GLN A 67 4.79 -12.47 -0.75
N LYS A 68 4.56 -13.59 -1.45
CA LYS A 68 3.90 -13.57 -2.78
C LYS A 68 2.46 -13.05 -2.69
N ILE A 69 1.68 -13.51 -1.72
CA ILE A 69 0.32 -12.98 -1.46
C ILE A 69 0.38 -11.48 -1.14
N SER A 70 1.33 -11.07 -0.30
CA SER A 70 1.54 -9.66 0.04
C SER A 70 1.85 -8.81 -1.19
N ASN A 71 2.72 -9.30 -2.09
CA ASN A 71 3.06 -8.60 -3.33
C ASN A 71 1.84 -8.49 -4.27
N GLU A 72 0.98 -9.51 -4.29
CA GLU A 72 -0.24 -9.50 -5.09
C GLU A 72 -1.25 -8.48 -4.57
N ILE A 73 -1.44 -8.38 -3.25
CA ILE A 73 -2.25 -7.34 -2.61
C ILE A 73 -1.73 -5.94 -2.99
N ILE A 74 -0.42 -5.73 -2.93
CA ILE A 74 0.21 -4.47 -3.33
C ILE A 74 -0.05 -4.20 -4.81
N ARG A 75 0.09 -5.20 -5.69
CA ARG A 75 -0.15 -5.06 -7.13
C ARG A 75 -1.58 -4.60 -7.42
N VAL A 76 -2.58 -5.21 -6.79
CA VAL A 76 -3.99 -4.80 -6.93
C VAL A 76 -4.20 -3.37 -6.44
N CYS A 77 -3.65 -3.00 -5.28
CA CYS A 77 -3.75 -1.63 -4.77
C CYS A 77 -3.11 -0.61 -5.72
N ARG A 78 -1.93 -0.92 -6.26
CA ARG A 78 -1.21 -0.04 -7.20
C ARG A 78 -1.99 0.26 -8.47
N ASN A 79 -2.73 -0.72 -9.00
CA ASN A 79 -3.55 -0.54 -10.21
C ASN A 79 -4.70 0.47 -10.01
N HIS A 80 -5.04 0.80 -8.77
CA HIS A 80 -6.11 1.75 -8.43
C HIS A 80 -5.60 3.12 -7.97
N ILE A 81 -4.28 3.33 -7.96
CA ILE A 81 -3.65 4.60 -7.60
C ILE A 81 -3.19 5.30 -8.88
N SER A 82 -3.82 6.43 -9.18
CA SER A 82 -3.42 7.32 -10.27
C SER A 82 -2.43 8.37 -9.76
N LEU A 83 -1.18 8.32 -10.21
CA LEU A 83 -0.17 9.33 -9.87
C LEU A 83 -0.46 10.66 -10.57
N ASP A 84 -1.03 10.63 -11.77
CA ASP A 84 -1.48 11.84 -12.48
C ASP A 84 -2.53 12.58 -11.67
N ASP A 85 -3.47 11.87 -11.03
CA ASP A 85 -4.46 12.49 -10.13
C ASP A 85 -3.83 13.02 -8.84
N VAL A 86 -2.83 12.33 -8.29
CA VAL A 86 -2.08 12.80 -7.11
C VAL A 86 -1.39 14.14 -7.41
N PHE A 87 -0.68 14.24 -8.55
CA PHE A 87 0.15 15.41 -8.87
C PHE A 87 -0.61 16.53 -9.59
N GLY A 88 -1.60 16.20 -10.43
CA GLY A 88 -2.28 17.17 -11.30
C GLY A 88 -3.81 17.07 -11.33
N GLY A 89 -4.38 15.88 -11.17
CA GLY A 89 -5.82 15.63 -11.35
C GLY A 89 -6.65 15.59 -10.05
N ASP A 90 -7.57 14.63 -9.96
CA ASP A 90 -8.59 14.55 -8.89
C ASP A 90 -8.02 14.03 -7.56
N VAL A 91 -7.64 14.99 -6.71
CA VAL A 91 -7.09 14.75 -5.38
C VAL A 91 -8.04 13.95 -4.47
N ASN A 92 -9.36 14.16 -4.56
CA ASN A 92 -10.31 13.48 -3.69
C ASN A 92 -10.40 11.99 -4.01
N SER A 93 -10.46 11.67 -5.31
CA SER A 93 -10.40 10.28 -5.79
C SER A 93 -9.08 9.61 -5.40
N SER A 94 -7.94 10.29 -5.62
CA SER A 94 -6.62 9.78 -5.21
C SER A 94 -6.53 9.48 -3.71
N MET A 95 -6.97 10.41 -2.85
CA MET A 95 -6.98 10.20 -1.40
C MET A 95 -7.86 9.00 -1.00
N LYS A 96 -9.01 8.81 -1.66
CA LYS A 96 -9.89 7.67 -1.41
C LYS A 96 -9.20 6.35 -1.76
N SER A 97 -8.58 6.26 -2.94
CA SER A 97 -7.81 5.08 -3.37
C SER A 97 -6.62 4.78 -2.46
N LEU A 98 -5.86 5.82 -2.07
CA LEU A 98 -4.74 5.69 -1.12
C LEU A 98 -5.22 5.19 0.25
N ARG A 99 -6.33 5.72 0.75
CA ARG A 99 -6.93 5.29 2.03
C ARG A 99 -7.37 3.82 1.97
N HIS A 100 -8.04 3.40 0.91
CA HIS A 100 -8.44 2.00 0.72
C HIS A 100 -7.22 1.07 0.67
N SER A 101 -6.16 1.48 -0.05
CA SER A 101 -4.91 0.73 -0.15
C SER A 101 -4.21 0.56 1.21
N ILE A 102 -4.13 1.65 2.00
CA ILE A 102 -3.58 1.62 3.37
C ILE A 102 -4.41 0.70 4.26
N ASN A 103 -5.74 0.82 4.20
CA ASN A 103 -6.65 0.00 5.00
C ASN A 103 -6.50 -1.49 4.68
N CYS A 104 -6.50 -1.85 3.40
CA CYS A 104 -6.31 -3.23 2.93
C CYS A 104 -4.98 -3.82 3.44
N CYS A 105 -3.87 -3.10 3.26
CA CYS A 105 -2.56 -3.56 3.70
C CYS A 105 -2.44 -3.68 5.22
N THR A 106 -3.11 -2.79 5.97
CA THR A 106 -3.17 -2.85 7.42
C THR A 106 -4.00 -4.04 7.88
N GLU A 107 -5.14 -4.29 7.23
CA GLU A 107 -6.02 -5.39 7.58
C GLU A 107 -5.40 -6.75 7.26
N TRP A 108 -4.63 -6.86 6.17
CA TRP A 108 -3.82 -8.05 5.86
C TRP A 108 -2.91 -8.44 7.04
N LYS A 109 -2.21 -7.45 7.59
CA LYS A 109 -1.35 -7.64 8.77
C LYS A 109 -2.17 -8.02 10.00
N ASN A 110 -3.32 -7.39 10.23
CA ASN A 110 -4.18 -7.66 11.38
C ASN A 110 -4.77 -9.07 11.34
N VAL A 111 -5.26 -9.51 10.18
CA VAL A 111 -5.76 -10.86 9.94
C VAL A 111 -4.67 -11.88 10.20
N TYR A 112 -3.47 -11.69 9.62
CA TYR A 112 -2.34 -12.57 9.89
C TYR A 112 -2.02 -12.66 11.38
N LYS A 113 -1.92 -11.52 12.08
CA LYS A 113 -1.60 -11.48 13.52
C LYS A 113 -2.65 -12.19 14.37
N ARG A 114 -3.93 -11.95 14.08
CA ARG A 114 -5.04 -12.64 14.76
C ARG A 114 -4.94 -14.15 14.54
N THR A 115 -4.71 -14.59 13.31
CA THR A 115 -4.54 -16.01 13.00
C THR A 115 -3.33 -16.61 13.72
N ALA A 116 -2.18 -15.91 13.72
CA ALA A 116 -0.98 -16.35 14.42
C ALA A 116 -1.23 -16.55 15.92
N VAL A 117 -1.90 -15.60 16.57
CA VAL A 117 -2.28 -15.69 17.98
C VAL A 117 -3.20 -16.90 18.22
N CYS A 118 -4.23 -17.10 17.39
CA CYS A 118 -5.16 -18.21 17.53
C CYS A 118 -4.46 -19.57 17.35
N VAL A 119 -3.61 -19.72 16.32
CA VAL A 119 -2.89 -20.97 16.04
C VAL A 119 -1.92 -21.31 17.17
N ASN A 120 -1.26 -20.31 17.77
CA ASN A 120 -0.29 -20.53 18.83
C ASN A 120 -0.94 -20.78 20.20
N LYS A 121 -2.19 -20.32 20.42
CA LYS A 121 -2.98 -20.66 21.63
C LYS A 121 -3.48 -22.10 21.62
N GLU A 122 -3.89 -22.61 20.45
CA GLU A 122 -4.35 -23.98 20.27
C GLU A 122 -3.54 -24.67 19.16
N PRO A 123 -2.33 -25.17 19.46
CA PRO A 123 -1.52 -25.86 18.47
C PRO A 123 -2.28 -27.10 17.96
N CYS A 124 -2.40 -27.23 16.64
CA CYS A 124 -3.16 -28.29 15.99
C CYS A 124 -2.73 -29.69 16.48
N ILE A 125 -3.55 -30.34 17.31
CA ILE A 125 -3.31 -31.71 17.78
C ILE A 125 -3.83 -32.69 16.72
N GLY A 126 -3.11 -32.80 15.60
CA GLY A 126 -3.40 -33.81 14.58
C GLY A 126 -2.75 -35.15 14.94
N LYS A 127 -3.56 -36.19 15.20
CA LYS A 127 -3.10 -37.57 15.54
C LYS A 127 -2.33 -38.29 14.42
N HIS A 128 -2.24 -37.69 13.23
CA HIS A 128 -1.54 -38.25 12.08
C HIS A 128 -0.68 -37.14 11.46
N HIS A 129 0.56 -36.96 11.91
CA HIS A 129 1.71 -36.51 11.13
C HIS A 129 2.93 -36.32 12.04
N HIS A 130 4.10 -36.75 11.57
CA HIS A 130 5.41 -36.70 12.23
C HIS A 130 5.95 -35.28 12.58
N LYS A 131 5.12 -34.23 12.53
CA LYS A 131 5.49 -32.86 12.94
C LYS A 131 4.47 -32.33 13.94
N THR A 132 4.40 -32.99 15.09
CA THR A 132 3.74 -32.48 16.29
C THR A 132 4.37 -31.14 16.69
N GLY A 133 3.60 -30.05 16.73
CA GLY A 133 4.02 -28.81 17.41
C GLY A 133 4.71 -27.72 16.58
N ALA A 134 4.54 -27.69 15.24
CA ALA A 134 5.01 -26.55 14.45
C ALA A 134 4.23 -25.27 14.85
N LYS A 135 4.88 -24.41 15.63
CA LYS A 135 4.33 -23.10 16.02
C LYS A 135 4.24 -22.20 14.80
N TRP A 136 3.18 -21.38 14.74
CA TRP A 136 3.04 -20.30 13.75
C TRP A 136 3.96 -19.15 14.15
N ASP A 137 5.26 -19.37 13.97
CA ASP A 137 6.33 -18.49 14.41
C ASP A 137 7.20 -18.13 13.20
N PHE A 138 6.72 -17.15 12.43
CA PHE A 138 7.41 -16.60 11.28
C PHE A 138 7.83 -15.16 11.58
N ASP A 139 8.96 -14.75 11.01
CA ASP A 139 9.43 -13.38 11.16
C ASP A 139 8.53 -12.40 10.40
N GLU A 140 7.71 -11.66 11.15
CA GLU A 140 6.80 -10.64 10.62
C GLU A 140 7.54 -9.53 9.88
N VAL A 141 8.77 -9.20 10.29
CA VAL A 141 9.56 -8.15 9.65
C VAL A 141 9.84 -8.55 8.20
N THR A 142 10.30 -9.78 7.99
CA THR A 142 10.56 -10.32 6.64
C THR A 142 9.29 -10.46 5.80
N ILE A 143 8.17 -10.92 6.38
CA ILE A 143 6.91 -11.10 5.64
C ILE A 143 6.35 -9.74 5.18
N PHE A 144 6.36 -8.74 6.06
CA PHE A 144 5.66 -7.47 5.83
C PHE A 144 6.56 -6.31 5.41
N ALA A 145 7.85 -6.51 5.18
CA ALA A 145 8.77 -5.44 4.78
C ALA A 145 8.23 -4.60 3.59
N GLN A 146 7.83 -5.27 2.50
CA GLN A 146 7.30 -4.58 1.31
C GLN A 146 5.92 -3.96 1.56
N VAL A 147 5.08 -4.58 2.39
CA VAL A 147 3.76 -4.05 2.78
C VAL A 147 3.92 -2.76 3.60
N ASN A 148 4.84 -2.75 4.56
CA ASN A 148 5.11 -1.59 5.40
C ASN A 148 5.66 -0.42 4.58
N ALA A 149 6.60 -0.71 3.66
CA ALA A 149 7.12 0.29 2.73
C ALA A 149 6.01 0.86 1.83
N PHE A 150 5.09 0.01 1.36
CA PHE A 150 3.96 0.44 0.53
C PHE A 150 2.96 1.31 1.30
N ILE A 151 2.62 0.94 2.54
CA ILE A 151 1.78 1.76 3.42
C ILE A 151 2.41 3.14 3.62
N GLN A 152 3.72 3.18 3.87
CA GLN A 152 4.44 4.43 4.05
C GLN A 152 4.41 5.27 2.76
N ARG A 153 4.63 4.66 1.59
CA ARG A 153 4.52 5.33 0.29
C ARG A 153 3.14 5.95 0.07
N CYS A 154 2.08 5.21 0.40
CA CYS A 154 0.71 5.72 0.27
C CYS A 154 0.44 6.92 1.21
N ARG A 155 1.00 6.92 2.42
CA ARG A 155 0.89 8.06 3.35
C ARG A 155 1.61 9.29 2.83
N GLU A 156 2.79 9.12 2.24
CA GLU A 156 3.57 10.19 1.63
C GLU A 156 2.83 10.81 0.44
N LEU A 157 2.21 9.99 -0.43
CA LEU A 157 1.34 10.47 -1.50
C LEU A 157 0.07 11.18 -0.98
N THR A 158 -0.47 10.71 0.15
CA THR A 158 -1.61 11.38 0.82
C THR A 158 -1.20 12.76 1.35
N GLU A 159 0.02 12.90 1.88
CA GLU A 159 0.57 14.19 2.33
C GLU A 159 0.70 15.17 1.16
N ILE A 160 1.09 14.71 -0.03
CA ILE A 160 1.10 15.54 -1.25
C ILE A 160 -0.31 15.98 -1.62
N CYS A 161 -1.29 15.08 -1.59
CA CYS A 161 -2.70 15.40 -1.83
C CYS A 161 -3.21 16.50 -0.88
N ILE A 162 -2.91 16.38 0.41
CA ILE A 162 -3.28 17.36 1.43
C ILE A 162 -2.59 18.70 1.15
N GLY A 163 -1.30 18.68 0.84
CA GLY A 163 -0.55 19.89 0.47
C GLY A 163 -1.17 20.60 -0.73
N ARG A 164 -1.61 19.87 -1.75
CA ARG A 164 -2.28 20.48 -2.92
C ARG A 164 -3.57 21.18 -2.52
N LEU A 165 -4.38 20.57 -1.65
CA LEU A 165 -5.62 21.20 -1.15
C LEU A 165 -5.35 22.46 -0.33
N GLN A 166 -4.20 22.54 0.33
CA GLN A 166 -3.80 23.69 1.15
C GLN A 166 -3.20 24.83 0.33
N PHE A 167 -2.25 24.53 -0.57
CA PHE A 167 -1.42 25.53 -1.25
C PHE A 167 -1.90 25.90 -2.66
N VAL A 168 -2.74 25.07 -3.31
CA VAL A 168 -3.25 25.35 -4.66
C VAL A 168 -4.65 25.93 -4.54
N CYS A 169 -4.71 27.23 -4.21
CA CYS A 169 -5.96 27.96 -4.00
C CYS A 169 -6.79 28.12 -5.27
N SER A 170 -6.15 28.02 -6.44
CA SER A 170 -6.78 28.16 -7.74
C SER A 170 -7.34 26.83 -8.27
N SER A 171 -7.33 25.74 -7.48
CA SER A 171 -7.87 24.46 -7.96
C SER A 171 -9.42 24.46 -7.96
N PRO A 172 -10.07 24.16 -9.10
CA PRO A 172 -11.53 24.04 -9.18
C PRO A 172 -12.09 22.84 -8.39
N LEU A 173 -11.24 22.03 -7.77
CA LEU A 173 -11.56 20.72 -7.16
C LEU A 173 -11.98 20.79 -5.68
N VAL A 174 -12.00 21.97 -5.06
CA VAL A 174 -12.64 22.14 -3.75
C VAL A 174 -14.12 22.35 -4.02
N GLU A 175 -14.97 21.38 -3.63
CA GLU A 175 -16.42 21.32 -3.92
C GLU A 175 -17.22 22.59 -3.55
N ASN A 176 -16.66 23.53 -2.79
CA ASN A 176 -17.25 24.83 -2.46
C ASN A 176 -16.62 26.05 -3.17
N ARG A 177 -15.58 25.87 -3.99
CA ARG A 177 -14.95 26.93 -4.82
C ARG A 177 -15.39 26.91 -6.28
N ALA A 178 -16.04 25.84 -6.74
CA ALA A 178 -16.55 25.72 -8.12
C ALA A 178 -17.59 26.79 -8.51
N ILE A 179 -18.19 27.48 -7.54
CA ILE A 179 -19.24 28.49 -7.78
C ILE A 179 -18.64 29.84 -8.23
N ASN A 180 -17.36 30.13 -7.91
CA ASN A 180 -16.72 31.39 -8.26
C ASN A 180 -15.29 31.12 -8.74
N ASN A 181 -15.10 31.04 -10.07
CA ASN A 181 -13.82 31.04 -10.79
C ASN A 181 -12.56 30.90 -9.92
N ALA A 182 -11.99 29.69 -9.93
CA ALA A 182 -10.61 29.32 -9.59
C ALA A 182 -9.60 30.48 -9.71
N SER A 183 -9.54 31.32 -8.68
CA SER A 183 -8.66 32.48 -8.64
C SER A 183 -8.36 32.80 -7.18
N ILE A 184 -7.17 33.35 -6.96
CA ILE A 184 -6.75 33.84 -5.64
C ILE A 184 -7.84 34.76 -5.10
N PRO A 185 -8.29 34.58 -3.83
CA PRO A 185 -9.30 35.45 -3.23
C PRO A 185 -8.92 36.92 -3.36
N LYS A 186 -9.89 37.77 -3.68
CA LYS A 186 -9.67 39.21 -3.77
C LYS A 186 -9.70 39.83 -2.38
N PHE A 187 -8.60 40.43 -1.97
CA PHE A 187 -8.50 41.13 -0.69
C PHE A 187 -8.67 42.64 -0.89
N GLY A 188 -9.55 43.26 -0.09
CA GLY A 188 -9.71 44.71 -0.04
C GLY A 188 -8.64 45.41 0.81
N GLY A 189 -8.64 46.74 0.80
CA GLY A 189 -7.71 47.56 1.58
C GLY A 189 -6.33 47.76 0.93
N THR A 190 -5.47 48.54 1.58
CA THR A 190 -4.14 48.93 1.06
C THR A 190 -3.16 47.75 0.96
N SER A 191 -3.29 46.77 1.85
CA SER A 191 -2.45 45.55 1.85
C SER A 191 -2.95 44.47 0.88
N GLY A 192 -4.16 44.59 0.34
CA GLY A 192 -4.79 43.58 -0.52
C GLY A 192 -3.92 43.12 -1.70
N PRO A 193 -3.33 44.04 -2.50
CA PRO A 193 -2.41 43.69 -3.59
C PRO A 193 -1.17 42.91 -3.14
N GLN A 194 -0.62 43.25 -1.97
CA GLN A 194 0.56 42.57 -1.42
C GLN A 194 0.23 41.15 -0.97
N ILE A 195 -0.93 40.95 -0.33
CA ILE A 195 -1.41 39.62 0.09
C ILE A 195 -1.64 38.73 -1.13
N MET A 196 -2.33 39.23 -2.15
CA MET A 196 -2.55 38.46 -3.39
C MET A 196 -1.24 38.08 -4.08
N LYS A 197 -0.24 38.98 -4.12
CA LYS A 197 1.08 38.70 -4.68
C LYS A 197 1.82 37.63 -3.86
N SER A 198 1.76 37.68 -2.53
CA SER A 198 2.34 36.66 -1.65
C SER A 198 1.69 35.30 -1.88
N LEU A 199 0.36 35.20 -1.88
CA LEU A 199 -0.36 33.95 -2.12
C LEU A 199 -0.04 33.34 -3.49
N SER A 200 0.05 34.18 -4.54
CA SER A 200 0.46 33.72 -5.87
C SER A 200 1.88 33.18 -5.88
N GLY A 201 2.79 33.80 -5.14
CA GLY A 201 4.18 33.35 -5.02
C GLY A 201 4.28 32.01 -4.27
N ILE A 202 3.48 31.83 -3.22
CA ILE A 202 3.40 30.56 -2.48
C ILE A 202 2.87 29.44 -3.40
N GLU A 203 1.76 29.67 -4.10
CA GLU A 203 1.15 28.69 -5.02
C GLU A 203 2.14 28.29 -6.13
N GLN A 204 2.85 29.26 -6.72
CA GLN A 204 3.85 29.01 -7.76
C GLN A 204 5.03 28.19 -7.23
N THR A 205 5.53 28.52 -6.04
CA THR A 205 6.68 27.82 -5.45
C THR A 205 6.30 26.39 -5.07
N TYR A 206 5.13 26.20 -4.44
CA TYR A 206 4.60 24.88 -4.13
C TYR A 206 4.43 24.01 -5.39
N THR A 207 3.82 24.57 -6.45
CA THR A 207 3.60 23.85 -7.71
C THR A 207 4.92 23.40 -8.33
N SER A 208 5.96 24.24 -8.29
CA SER A 208 7.31 23.89 -8.77
C SER A 208 7.89 22.68 -8.02
N HIS A 209 7.72 22.60 -6.69
CA HIS A 209 8.17 21.44 -5.92
C HIS A 209 7.41 20.16 -6.24
N VAL A 210 6.10 20.25 -6.46
CA VAL A 210 5.28 19.11 -6.87
C VAL A 210 5.67 18.61 -8.28
N GLU A 211 5.92 19.52 -9.22
CA GLU A 211 6.39 19.17 -10.57
C GLU A 211 7.74 18.45 -10.56
N GLN A 212 8.64 18.79 -9.63
CA GLN A 212 9.92 18.08 -9.49
C GLN A 212 9.71 16.62 -9.10
N LEU A 213 8.74 16.33 -8.22
CA LEU A 213 8.38 14.95 -7.86
C LEU A 213 7.72 14.20 -9.02
N GLN A 214 6.97 14.88 -9.87
CA GLN A 214 6.34 14.25 -11.04
C GLN A 214 7.37 13.87 -12.13
N LYS A 215 8.48 14.61 -12.23
CA LYS A 215 9.52 14.44 -13.27
C LYS A 215 10.57 13.37 -12.95
N VAL A 216 10.40 12.60 -11.87
CA VAL A 216 11.33 11.53 -11.51
C VAL A 216 11.31 10.42 -12.58
N ASP A 217 12.45 9.78 -12.80
CA ASP A 217 12.67 8.78 -13.85
C ASP A 217 12.41 7.33 -13.41
N TYR A 218 11.80 7.15 -12.24
CA TYR A 218 11.54 5.85 -11.64
C TYR A 218 10.07 5.69 -11.21
N ASP A 219 9.67 4.44 -11.02
CA ASP A 219 8.33 4.10 -10.55
C ASP A 219 8.15 4.43 -9.05
N ILE A 220 7.40 5.49 -8.77
CA ILE A 220 7.10 6.00 -7.41
C ILE A 220 6.34 4.95 -6.58
N LEU A 221 5.57 4.05 -7.19
CA LEU A 221 4.84 3.02 -6.44
C LEU A 221 5.68 1.74 -6.24
N ASN A 222 6.85 1.64 -6.85
CA ASN A 222 7.79 0.56 -6.59
C ASN A 222 8.54 0.79 -5.26
N VAL A 223 8.13 0.06 -4.24
CA VAL A 223 8.71 0.13 -2.89
C VAL A 223 10.14 -0.38 -2.77
N ARG A 224 10.67 -1.03 -3.82
CA ARG A 224 12.08 -1.46 -3.87
C ARG A 224 13.01 -0.31 -4.27
N THR A 225 12.44 0.77 -4.81
CA THR A 225 13.15 1.98 -5.20
C THR A 225 13.39 2.84 -3.96
N SER A 226 14.66 3.04 -3.61
CA SER A 226 15.08 3.81 -2.42
C SER A 226 15.11 5.32 -2.65
N GLN A 227 15.17 5.76 -3.91
CA GLN A 227 15.32 7.15 -4.34
C GLN A 227 14.18 8.04 -3.82
N TRP A 228 12.94 7.55 -3.88
CA TRP A 228 11.76 8.29 -3.42
C TRP A 228 11.88 8.83 -2.00
N HIS A 229 12.47 8.08 -1.07
CA HIS A 229 12.61 8.56 0.30
C HIS A 229 13.42 9.86 0.37
N LYS A 230 14.44 9.99 -0.47
CA LYS A 230 15.25 11.21 -0.57
C LYS A 230 14.45 12.35 -1.21
N ASP A 231 13.80 12.08 -2.34
CA ASP A 231 13.07 13.10 -3.10
C ASP A 231 11.85 13.64 -2.33
N PHE A 232 11.09 12.74 -1.69
CA PHE A 232 10.00 13.12 -0.81
C PHE A 232 10.48 13.90 0.42
N ASN A 233 11.62 13.52 1.02
CA ASN A 233 12.17 14.27 2.14
C ASN A 233 12.62 15.68 1.73
N ASN A 234 13.20 15.84 0.54
CA ASN A 234 13.54 17.16 0.00
C ASN A 234 12.28 18.01 -0.23
N TYR A 235 11.24 17.44 -0.84
CA TYR A 235 9.93 18.08 -0.96
C TYR A 235 9.39 18.51 0.41
N LYS A 236 9.44 17.62 1.42
CA LYS A 236 8.93 17.90 2.77
C LYS A 236 9.67 19.04 3.45
N ILE A 237 10.99 19.14 3.27
CA ILE A 237 11.77 20.28 3.77
C ILE A 237 11.33 21.56 3.08
N ALA A 238 11.23 21.55 1.74
CA ALA A 238 10.82 22.72 0.97
C ALA A 238 9.40 23.22 1.33
N VAL A 239 8.44 22.31 1.53
CA VAL A 239 7.08 22.67 1.97
C VAL A 239 7.08 23.25 3.38
N LYS A 240 7.90 22.73 4.29
CA LYS A 240 8.04 23.32 5.64
C LYS A 240 8.63 24.73 5.62
N GLU A 241 9.55 25.01 4.69
CA GLU A 241 10.07 26.38 4.53
C GLU A 241 8.98 27.33 4.02
N LEU A 242 8.07 26.86 3.15
CA LEU A 242 6.90 27.62 2.73
C LEU A 242 5.94 27.95 3.88
N ASP A 243 5.78 27.05 4.86
CA ASP A 243 4.98 27.31 6.07
C ASP A 243 5.58 28.41 6.97
N VAL A 244 6.88 28.69 6.86
CA VAL A 244 7.63 29.62 7.74
C VAL A 244 7.94 30.96 7.04
N MET A 245 7.85 31.03 5.71
CA MET A 245 8.31 32.18 4.91
C MET A 245 7.37 33.41 4.91
N TYR A 246 6.21 33.36 5.54
CA TYR A 246 5.24 34.47 5.64
C TYR A 246 4.52 34.48 6.97
#